data_AF-A0A1C4J9Q0-F1
#
_entry.id   AF-A0A1C4J9Q0-F1
#
_cell.length_a   1.000
_cell.length_b   1.000
_cell.length_c   1.000
_cell.angle_alpha   90.00
_cell.angle_beta   90.00
_cell.angle_gamma   90.00
#
_symmetry.space_group_name_H-M   'P 1'
#
loop_
_entity.id
_entity.type
_entity.pdbx_description
1 polymer ?
#
loop_
_entity_poly.entity_id
_entity_poly.type
_entity_poly.pdbx_seq_one_letter_code
_entity_poly.pdbx_strand_id
1 'polypeptide(L)'
;MRLVGGRFKYDLAILAELAAFKPIPYRIRLEGGEVREIEATLIAVGNGTTYGGGMRICAEAEMDDGLFDVTVVGECTRTELLKVFPKVYR
;
A
#
# COMPACT_ATOMS: atom_id res chain seq x y z
N MET A 1 0.45 -33.21 4.00
CA MET A 1 0.37 -32.09 4.96
C MET A 1 -0.04 -30.82 4.22
N ARG A 2 -1.34 -30.48 4.24
CA ARG A 2 -1.94 -29.37 3.48
C ARG A 2 -2.31 -28.23 4.45
N LEU A 3 -1.30 -27.69 5.14
CA LEU A 3 -1.48 -26.80 6.30
C LEU A 3 -1.02 -25.36 6.08
N VAL A 4 -0.54 -24.99 4.89
CA VAL A 4 -0.22 -23.59 4.57
C VAL A 4 -1.15 -23.15 3.44
N GLY A 5 -2.28 -22.55 3.82
CA GLY A 5 -3.30 -22.06 2.88
C GLY A 5 -2.70 -21.06 1.89
N GLY A 6 -3.14 -21.11 0.63
CA GLY A 6 -2.56 -20.31 -0.47
C GLY A 6 -2.47 -18.81 -0.19
N ARG A 7 -3.34 -18.28 0.69
CA ARG A 7 -3.33 -16.89 1.15
C ARG A 7 -2.00 -16.49 1.80
N PHE A 8 -1.45 -17.32 2.70
CA PHE A 8 -0.18 -17.00 3.36
C PHE A 8 1.01 -16.94 2.40
N LYS A 9 1.01 -17.78 1.35
CA LYS A 9 2.05 -17.75 0.31
C LYS A 9 1.92 -16.51 -0.58
N TYR A 10 0.68 -16.11 -0.90
CA TYR A 10 0.40 -14.89 -1.65
C TYR A 10 0.85 -13.65 -0.87
N ASP A 11 0.48 -13.56 0.41
CA ASP A 11 0.83 -12.42 1.26
C ASP A 11 2.36 -12.30 1.44
N LEU A 12 3.06 -13.44 1.60
CA LEU A 12 4.53 -13.46 1.70
C LEU A 12 5.21 -13.04 0.38
N ALA A 13 4.66 -13.43 -0.76
CA ALA A 13 5.19 -13.03 -2.07
C ALA A 13 5.01 -11.52 -2.31
N ILE A 14 3.83 -10.99 -1.98
CA ILE A 14 3.55 -9.54 -2.02
C ILE A 14 4.55 -8.79 -1.12
N LEU A 15 4.75 -9.26 0.11
CA LEU A 15 5.69 -8.63 1.04
C LEU A 15 7.13 -8.69 0.52
N ALA A 16 7.55 -9.83 -0.06
CA ALA A 16 8.89 -9.98 -0.62
C ALA A 16 9.13 -9.00 -1.78
N GLU A 17 8.12 -8.76 -2.63
CA GLU A 17 8.23 -7.76 -3.69
C GLU A 17 8.25 -6.32 -3.14
N LEU A 18 7.35 -6.01 -2.21
CA LEU A 18 7.33 -4.70 -1.55
C LEU A 18 8.66 -4.40 -0.84
N ALA A 19 9.33 -5.41 -0.30
CA ALA A 19 10.64 -5.30 0.33
C ALA A 19 11.82 -5.22 -0.66
N ALA A 20 11.59 -5.50 -1.94
CA ALA A 20 12.57 -5.36 -3.02
C ALA A 20 12.46 -4.01 -3.73
N PHE A 21 11.27 -3.38 -3.70
CA PHE A 21 11.08 -2.05 -4.26
C PHE A 21 11.93 -1.01 -3.52
N LYS A 22 12.54 -0.15 -4.33
CA LYS A 22 13.29 1.02 -3.87
C LYS A 22 12.43 2.27 -4.13
N PRO A 23 12.58 3.31 -3.31
CA PRO A 23 11.99 4.59 -3.61
C PRO A 23 12.40 5.07 -4.99
N ILE A 24 11.42 5.61 -5.73
CA ILE A 24 11.67 6.32 -6.98
C ILE A 24 11.00 7.70 -6.92
N PRO A 25 11.49 8.68 -7.71
CA PRO A 25 10.87 9.99 -7.79
C PRO A 25 9.50 9.90 -8.47
N TYR A 26 8.49 10.43 -7.79
CA TYR A 26 7.16 10.65 -8.32
C TYR A 26 6.83 12.14 -8.40
N ARG A 27 6.00 12.48 -9.39
CA ARG A 27 5.38 13.79 -9.51
C ARG A 27 3.88 13.63 -9.44
N ILE A 28 3.28 14.06 -8.33
CA ILE A 28 1.86 13.87 -8.02
C ILE A 28 1.16 15.22 -8.04
N ARG A 29 -0.05 15.26 -8.60
CA ARG A 29 -0.95 16.40 -8.48
C ARG A 29 -2.32 15.90 -8.06
N LEU A 30 -2.82 16.42 -6.95
CA LEU A 30 -4.19 16.17 -6.50
C LEU A 30 -5.10 17.32 -6.97
N GLU A 31 -6.41 17.09 -6.95
CA GLU A 31 -7.39 18.07 -7.43
C GLU A 31 -7.23 19.42 -6.70
N GLY A 32 -7.20 20.51 -7.47
CA GLY A 32 -7.01 21.87 -6.96
C GLY A 32 -5.63 22.16 -6.35
N GLY A 33 -4.72 21.17 -6.30
CA GLY A 33 -3.44 21.27 -5.63
C GLY A 33 -2.25 21.63 -6.53
N GLU A 34 -1.17 22.02 -5.86
CA GLU A 34 0.15 22.13 -6.48
C GLU A 34 0.74 20.76 -6.79
N VAL A 35 1.66 20.75 -7.74
CA VAL A 35 2.44 19.55 -8.06
C VAL A 35 3.42 19.29 -6.92
N ARG A 36 3.43 18.06 -6.41
CA ARG A 36 4.36 17.59 -5.38
C ARG A 36 5.35 16.61 -6.00
N GLU A 37 6.62 16.80 -5.69
CA GLU A 37 7.70 15.86 -6.01
C GLU A 37 8.00 15.04 -4.75
N ILE A 38 7.88 13.71 -4.83
CA ILE A 38 7.99 12.82 -3.67
C ILE A 38 8.78 11.58 -4.07
N GLU A 39 9.77 11.21 -3.26
CA GLU A 39 10.40 9.89 -3.31
C GLU A 39 9.52 8.91 -2.53
N ALA A 40 8.97 7.91 -3.22
CA ALA A 40 8.10 6.92 -2.60
C ALA A 40 8.45 5.51 -3.07
N THR A 41 8.25 4.53 -2.21
CA THR A 41 8.33 3.11 -2.58
C THR A 41 7.06 2.69 -3.31
N LEU A 42 5.90 3.18 -2.85
CA LEU A 42 4.60 2.83 -3.41
C LEU A 42 3.61 3.98 -3.22
N ILE A 43 2.77 4.20 -4.22
CA ILE A 43 1.60 5.06 -4.13
C ILE A 43 0.38 4.21 -4.45
N ALA A 44 -0.57 4.13 -3.52
CA ALA A 44 -1.85 3.46 -3.72
C ALA A 44 -2.94 4.50 -3.93
N VAL A 45 -3.82 4.26 -4.88
CA VAL A 45 -5.05 5.03 -5.11
C VAL A 45 -6.21 4.06 -4.96
N GLY A 46 -7.04 4.27 -3.95
CA GLY A 46 -8.12 3.36 -3.58
C GLY A 46 -9.48 4.04 -3.58
N ASN A 47 -10.49 3.31 -4.06
CA ASN A 47 -11.90 3.68 -3.91
C ASN A 47 -12.52 3.11 -2.63
N GLY A 48 -11.88 2.14 -1.99
CA GLY A 48 -12.42 1.44 -0.83
C GLY A 48 -11.32 0.97 0.07
N THR A 49 -11.70 0.52 1.27
CA THR A 49 -10.72 0.39 2.35
C THR A 49 -9.65 -0.68 2.11
N THR A 50 -9.97 -1.73 1.34
CA THR A 50 -9.14 -2.94 1.23
C THR A 50 -8.84 -3.35 -0.21
N TYR A 51 -7.62 -3.79 -0.48
CA TYR A 51 -7.29 -4.55 -1.69
C TYR A 51 -6.23 -5.63 -1.41
N GLY A 52 -5.88 -6.45 -2.42
CA GLY A 52 -4.77 -7.41 -2.31
C GLY A 52 -4.96 -8.49 -1.23
N GLY A 53 -6.16 -9.06 -1.12
CA GLY A 53 -6.42 -10.12 -0.14
C GLY A 53 -6.83 -9.65 1.26
N GLY A 54 -7.22 -8.38 1.39
CA GLY A 54 -7.74 -7.80 2.64
C GLY A 54 -6.80 -6.78 3.30
N MET A 55 -5.77 -6.31 2.61
CA MET A 55 -4.90 -5.23 3.09
C MET A 55 -5.67 -3.91 3.07
N ARG A 56 -5.90 -3.35 4.24
CA ARG A 56 -6.46 -2.02 4.51
C ARG A 56 -5.43 -0.92 4.27
N ILE A 57 -5.06 -0.72 3.00
CA ILE A 57 -4.06 0.30 2.63
C ILE A 57 -4.69 1.70 2.69
N CYS A 58 -5.83 1.90 2.04
CA CYS A 58 -6.59 3.14 2.09
C CYS A 58 -7.66 3.03 3.19
N ALA A 59 -7.24 2.83 4.45
CA ALA A 59 -8.12 2.37 5.53
C ALA A 59 -9.33 3.28 5.83
N GLU A 60 -9.25 4.55 5.42
CA GLU A 60 -10.26 5.59 5.61
C GLU A 60 -11.13 5.81 4.37
N ALA A 61 -10.93 5.05 3.29
CA ALA A 61 -11.65 5.26 2.04
C ALA A 61 -13.14 4.93 2.13
N GLU A 62 -13.96 5.86 1.62
CA GLU A 62 -15.41 5.74 1.51
C GLU A 62 -15.78 5.55 0.03
N MET A 63 -16.65 4.59 -0.27
CA MET A 63 -16.93 4.23 -1.67
C MET A 63 -17.97 5.15 -2.33
N ASP A 64 -18.66 5.97 -1.55
CA ASP A 64 -19.81 6.78 -1.93
C ASP A 64 -19.64 8.28 -1.66
N ASP A 65 -18.44 8.73 -1.25
CA ASP A 65 -18.12 10.14 -1.06
C ASP A 65 -17.70 10.87 -2.37
N GLY A 66 -17.46 10.10 -3.43
CA GLY A 66 -17.03 10.61 -4.74
C GLY A 66 -15.54 10.96 -4.82
N LEU A 67 -14.73 10.52 -3.86
CA LEU A 67 -13.30 10.79 -3.79
C LEU A 67 -12.47 9.51 -4.01
N PHE A 68 -11.18 9.71 -4.30
CA PHE A 68 -10.19 8.66 -4.22
C PHE A 68 -9.23 8.95 -3.08
N ASP A 69 -8.93 7.92 -2.30
CA ASP A 69 -7.92 7.98 -1.26
C ASP A 69 -6.55 7.64 -1.81
N VAL A 70 -5.58 8.49 -1.52
CA VAL A 70 -4.19 8.33 -1.96
C VAL A 70 -3.30 8.06 -0.77
N THR A 71 -2.73 6.86 -0.69
CA THR A 71 -1.76 6.47 0.32
C THR A 71 -0.35 6.49 -0.27
N VAL A 72 0.53 7.30 0.29
CA VAL A 72 1.94 7.39 -0.12
C VAL A 72 2.80 6.66 0.90
N VAL A 73 3.46 5.60 0.44
CA VAL A 73 4.46 4.84 1.20
C VAL A 73 5.83 5.35 0.80
N GLY A 74 6.46 6.12 1.69
CA GLY A 74 7.81 6.67 1.50
C GLY A 74 8.90 5.61 1.49
N GLU A 75 10.14 6.02 1.76
CA GLU A 75 11.23 5.09 1.99
C GLU A 75 10.91 4.17 3.18
N CYS A 76 10.95 2.86 2.92
CA CYS A 76 10.69 1.84 3.92
C CYS A 76 11.79 0.80 3.83
N THR A 77 12.52 0.61 4.92
CA THR A 77 13.43 -0.53 5.03
C THR A 77 12.61 -1.82 5.12
N ARG A 78 13.23 -2.95 4.77
CA ARG A 78 12.59 -4.28 4.87
C ARG A 78 12.02 -4.56 6.27
N THR A 79 12.72 -4.08 7.30
CA THR A 79 12.33 -4.26 8.70
C THR A 79 11.12 -3.42 9.07
N GLU A 80 11.00 -2.20 8.54
CA GLU A 80 9.82 -1.36 8.73
C GLU A 80 8.61 -1.97 8.03
N LEU A 81 8.79 -2.43 6.79
CA LEU A 81 7.74 -3.11 6.06
C LEU A 81 7.22 -4.34 6.83
N LEU A 82 8.11 -5.18 7.37
CA LEU A 82 7.75 -6.33 8.21
C LEU A 82 6.97 -5.94 9.47
N LYS A 83 7.22 -4.75 10.06
CA LYS A 83 6.51 -4.26 11.24
C LYS A 83 5.15 -3.64 10.90
N VAL A 84 5.05 -2.98 9.76
CA VAL A 84 3.82 -2.27 9.32
C VAL A 84 2.86 -3.23 8.63
N PHE A 85 3.35 -4.26 7.95
CA PHE A 85 2.51 -5.19 7.20
C PHE A 85 1.43 -5.89 8.04
N PRO A 86 1.68 -6.36 9.28
CA PRO A 86 0.61 -6.90 10.12
C PRO A 86 -0.47 -5.87 10.46
N LYS A 87 -0.14 -4.57 10.48
CA LYS A 87 -1.09 -3.50 10.78
C LYS A 87 -2.03 -3.23 9.60
N VAL A 88 -1.59 -3.45 8.36
CA VAL A 88 -2.47 -3.26 7.20
C VAL A 88 -3.60 -4.29 7.13
N TYR A 89 -3.56 -5.38 7.90
CA TYR A 89 -4.68 -6.34 7.96
C TYR A 89 -5.63 -6.10 9.14
N ARG A 90 -5.40 -5.05 9.94
CA ARG A 90 -6.13 -4.78 11.18
C ARG A 90 -7.06 -3.57 11.08
#